data_AF-A0A117I3D8-F1
#
_entry.id   AF-A0A117I3D8-F1
#
_cell.length_a   1.000
_cell.length_b   1.000
_cell.length_c   1.000
_cell.angle_alpha   90.00
_cell.angle_beta   90.00
_cell.angle_gamma   90.00
#
_symmetry.space_group_name_H-M   'P 1'
#
loop_
_entity.id
_entity.type
_entity.pdbx_description
1 polymer ?
#
loop_
_entity_poly.entity_id
_entity_poly.type
_entity_poly.pdbx_seq_one_letter_code
_entity_poly.pdbx_strand_id
1 'polypeptide(L)'
;MNITTNGTLLPKTQHKLLGKPALRQMNFSLHSFDGHEGSTDRDGYLSNILSFVHEAIKHNVIISFRLWNLTQDNFTNAQMNRNRETLEVLEREFNLDFRIEEKVVPGSGVKIAPNVYLNQDHEFQWPSLDAPEDDGKGFCHALRGQAAVLVDGTVVPCCLDGEGVINLGNVHEKSFSEIIEGERANNLVYGFSKREAVEELCRKCGYRQRFGA
;
A
#
# COMPACT_ATOMS: atom_id res chain seq x y z
N MET A 1 -1.67 -7.97 14.75
CA MET A 1 -2.28 -7.16 13.68
C MET A 1 -1.23 -6.25 13.08
N ASN A 2 -1.23 -6.13 11.75
CA ASN A 2 -0.40 -5.19 11.02
C ASN A 2 -1.33 -4.16 10.36
N ILE A 3 -1.01 -2.87 10.47
CA ILE A 3 -1.79 -1.78 9.85
C ILE A 3 -0.96 -1.14 8.76
N THR A 4 -1.55 -0.82 7.61
CA THR A 4 -0.96 0.05 6.59
C THR A 4 -1.80 1.32 6.49
N THR A 5 -1.14 2.49 6.51
CA THR A 5 -1.81 3.78 6.51
C THR A 5 -0.97 4.86 5.83
N ASN A 6 -1.62 5.91 5.34
CA ASN A 6 -0.97 7.17 4.96
C ASN A 6 -0.71 8.06 6.19
N GLY A 7 -1.19 7.73 7.38
CA GLY A 7 -0.89 8.48 8.60
C GLY A 7 -1.59 9.85 8.75
N THR A 8 -2.37 10.32 7.78
CA THR A 8 -2.98 11.67 7.80
C THR A 8 -3.92 11.90 8.99
N LEU A 9 -4.55 10.83 9.49
CA LEU A 9 -5.46 10.89 10.64
C LEU A 9 -4.81 10.51 11.98
N LEU A 10 -3.49 10.30 12.03
CA LEU A 10 -2.80 9.96 13.27
C LEU A 10 -3.02 10.98 14.39
N PRO A 11 -2.95 12.31 14.15
CA PRO A 11 -3.15 13.28 15.23
C PRO A 11 -4.47 13.08 15.98
N LYS A 12 -5.52 12.64 15.28
CA LYS A 12 -6.85 12.37 15.83
C LYS A 12 -7.02 10.95 16.39
N THR A 13 -6.26 9.98 15.90
CA THR A 13 -6.53 8.54 16.14
C THR A 13 -5.43 7.81 16.91
N GLN A 14 -4.27 8.42 17.13
CA GLN A 14 -3.12 7.79 17.79
C GLN A 14 -3.44 7.13 19.14
N HIS A 15 -4.28 7.75 19.97
CA HIS A 15 -4.70 7.22 21.28
C HIS A 15 -5.46 5.88 21.18
N LYS A 16 -6.03 5.56 20.01
CA LYS A 16 -6.70 4.28 19.75
C LYS A 16 -5.72 3.16 19.44
N LEU A 17 -4.50 3.52 19.01
CA LEU A 17 -3.49 2.60 18.49
C LEU A 17 -2.35 2.33 19.50
N LEU A 18 -1.86 3.38 20.16
CA LEU A 18 -0.73 3.27 21.08
C LEU A 18 -1.04 2.35 22.27
N GLY A 19 -0.05 1.56 22.67
CA GLY A 19 -0.15 0.62 23.79
C GLY A 19 -1.07 -0.59 23.57
N LYS A 20 -1.67 -0.76 22.39
CA LYS A 20 -2.54 -1.92 22.12
C LYS A 20 -1.70 -3.18 21.89
N PRO A 21 -1.90 -4.27 22.67
CA PRO A 21 -1.08 -5.48 22.56
C PRO A 21 -1.25 -6.20 21.21
N ALA A 22 -2.38 -6.00 20.54
CA ALA A 22 -2.63 -6.58 19.23
C ALA A 22 -1.85 -5.87 18.10
N LEU A 23 -1.38 -4.64 18.32
CA LEU A 23 -0.66 -3.86 17.30
C LEU A 23 0.80 -4.32 17.23
N ARG A 24 1.13 -5.11 16.21
CA ARG A 24 2.47 -5.65 16.00
C ARG A 24 3.31 -4.76 15.09
N GLN A 25 2.71 -4.24 14.03
CA GLN A 25 3.43 -3.49 13.00
C GLN A 25 2.55 -2.39 12.40
N MET A 26 3.17 -1.26 12.07
CA MET A 26 2.58 -0.19 11.27
C MET A 26 3.44 0.12 10.05
N ASN A 27 2.79 0.16 8.89
CA ASN A 27 3.39 0.56 7.63
C ASN A 27 2.89 1.95 7.26
N PHE A 28 3.82 2.87 6.98
CA PHE A 28 3.51 4.24 6.57
C PHE A 28 3.91 4.45 5.12
N SER A 29 2.95 4.71 4.25
CA SER A 29 3.25 5.16 2.88
C SER A 29 3.67 6.63 2.95
N LEU A 30 4.95 6.93 2.72
CA LEU A 30 5.41 8.32 2.78
C LEU A 30 5.10 9.09 1.49
N HIS A 31 4.91 8.39 0.37
CA HIS A 31 4.51 8.98 -0.91
C HIS A 31 3.07 9.50 -0.99
N SER A 32 2.18 9.05 -0.10
CA SER A 32 0.76 9.41 -0.21
C SER A 32 0.49 10.89 -0.03
N PHE A 33 1.44 11.66 0.50
CA PHE A 33 1.35 13.12 0.56
C PHE A 33 1.28 13.74 -0.85
N ASP A 34 2.14 13.31 -1.76
CA ASP A 34 2.25 13.87 -3.11
C ASP A 34 1.05 13.51 -4.01
N GLY A 35 0.31 12.46 -3.68
CA GLY A 35 -0.86 11.99 -4.45
C GLY A 35 -2.21 12.51 -3.95
N HIS A 36 -2.23 13.32 -2.89
CA HIS A 36 -3.47 13.83 -2.30
C HIS A 36 -3.67 15.31 -2.63
N GLU A 37 -4.71 15.61 -3.41
CA GLU A 37 -5.09 16.99 -3.74
C GLU A 37 -5.31 17.82 -2.47
N GLY A 38 -4.70 19.01 -2.41
CA GLY A 38 -4.81 19.92 -1.26
C GLY A 38 -3.78 19.70 -0.14
N SER A 39 -2.80 18.81 -0.34
CA SER A 39 -1.68 18.65 0.60
C SER A 39 -0.73 19.84 0.54
N THR A 40 -0.65 20.63 1.62
CA THR A 40 0.12 21.89 1.67
C THR A 40 1.28 21.89 2.66
N ASP A 41 1.26 21.03 3.68
CA ASP A 41 2.26 21.00 4.76
C ASP A 41 2.94 19.62 4.87
N ARG A 42 3.98 19.43 4.04
CA ARG A 42 4.75 18.17 3.99
C ARG A 42 5.54 17.94 5.29
N ASP A 43 6.13 19.00 5.82
CA ASP A 43 6.93 18.94 7.04
C ASP A 43 6.06 18.59 8.25
N GLY A 44 4.89 19.22 8.39
CA GLY A 44 3.92 18.86 9.41
C GLY A 44 3.39 17.43 9.25
N TYR A 45 3.15 16.97 8.03
CA TYR A 45 2.76 15.58 7.76
C TYR A 45 3.82 14.58 8.25
N LEU A 46 5.08 14.77 7.85
CA LEU A 46 6.19 13.91 8.27
C LEU A 46 6.41 13.97 9.78
N SER A 47 6.41 15.18 10.36
CA SER A 47 6.56 15.39 11.80
C SER A 47 5.50 14.65 12.62
N ASN A 48 4.23 14.69 12.19
CA ASN A 48 3.15 13.95 12.86
C ASN A 48 3.37 12.43 12.82
N ILE A 49 3.83 11.89 11.70
CA ILE A 49 4.17 10.46 11.58
C ILE A 49 5.35 10.12 12.49
N LEU A 50 6.42 10.91 12.47
CA LEU A 50 7.63 10.64 13.24
C LEU A 50 7.39 10.73 14.75
N SER A 51 6.62 11.73 15.19
CA SER A 51 6.16 11.85 16.57
C SER A 51 5.41 10.60 17.04
N PHE A 52 4.46 10.11 16.23
CA PHE A 52 3.78 8.86 16.53
C PHE A 52 4.73 7.65 16.57
N VAL A 53 5.68 7.58 15.64
CA VAL A 53 6.66 6.49 15.54
C VAL A 53 7.49 6.40 16.82
N HIS A 54 7.98 7.52 17.35
CA HIS A 54 8.74 7.54 18.61
C HIS A 54 7.95 7.01 19.80
N GLU A 55 6.64 7.26 19.87
CA GLU A 55 5.79 6.67 20.91
C GLU A 55 5.53 5.18 20.65
N ALA A 56 5.24 4.79 19.40
CA ALA A 56 4.91 3.42 19.04
C ALA A 56 6.08 2.45 19.28
N ILE A 57 7.33 2.85 19.02
CA ILE A 57 8.50 1.99 19.25
C ILE A 57 8.73 1.67 20.73
N LYS A 58 8.31 2.54 21.66
CA LYS A 58 8.37 2.27 23.12
C LYS A 58 7.47 1.09 23.51
N HIS A 59 6.44 0.82 22.70
CA HIS A 59 5.55 -0.32 22.83
C HIS A 59 5.99 -1.53 21.97
N ASN A 60 7.23 -1.54 21.48
CA ASN A 60 7.80 -2.60 20.65
C ASN A 60 7.04 -2.84 19.32
N VAL A 61 6.36 -1.80 18.81
CA VAL A 61 5.71 -1.85 17.50
C VAL A 61 6.77 -1.75 16.40
N ILE A 62 6.69 -2.63 15.42
CA ILE A 62 7.54 -2.58 14.22
C ILE A 62 7.02 -1.47 13.30
N ILE A 63 7.91 -0.60 12.84
CA ILE A 63 7.60 0.51 11.95
C ILE A 63 8.25 0.24 10.60
N SER A 64 7.46 0.34 9.54
CA SER A 64 7.89 0.17 8.16
C SER A 64 7.49 1.41 7.36
N PHE A 65 8.42 2.32 7.13
CA PHE A 65 8.25 3.35 6.12
C PHE A 65 8.26 2.71 4.74
N ARG A 66 7.34 3.14 3.86
CA ARG A 66 7.27 2.72 2.47
C ARG A 66 7.50 3.94 1.60
N LEU A 67 8.60 3.90 0.87
CA LEU A 67 8.97 4.89 -0.12
C LEU A 67 9.28 4.15 -1.41
N TRP A 68 8.57 4.50 -2.48
CA TRP A 68 8.68 3.92 -3.79
C TRP A 68 9.94 4.49 -4.45
N ASN A 69 10.35 3.83 -5.53
CA ASN A 69 11.05 4.55 -6.58
C ASN A 69 12.42 5.14 -6.13
N LEU A 70 13.20 4.40 -5.36
CA LEU A 70 14.54 4.82 -4.91
C LEU A 70 15.68 4.36 -5.84
N THR A 71 15.41 3.46 -6.80
CA THR A 71 16.43 2.85 -7.68
C THR A 71 16.03 2.73 -9.14
N GLN A 72 14.97 3.41 -9.60
CA GLN A 72 14.47 3.31 -10.98
C GLN A 72 15.19 4.30 -11.90
N ASP A 73 15.56 3.89 -13.11
CA ASP A 73 16.39 4.71 -14.01
C ASP A 73 15.63 5.84 -14.74
N ASN A 74 14.29 5.92 -14.62
CA ASN A 74 13.42 6.82 -15.40
C ASN A 74 12.75 7.93 -14.56
N PHE A 75 13.46 8.58 -13.64
CA PHE A 75 12.88 9.68 -12.85
C PHE A 75 12.94 11.05 -13.49
N THR A 76 11.92 11.86 -13.18
CA THR A 76 12.04 13.30 -13.27
C THR A 76 12.91 13.82 -12.11
N ASN A 77 13.71 14.86 -12.36
CA ASN A 77 14.53 15.51 -11.32
C ASN A 77 13.69 15.93 -10.09
N ALA A 78 12.42 16.29 -10.28
CA ALA A 78 11.50 16.66 -9.21
C ALA A 78 11.07 15.49 -8.31
N GLN A 79 10.99 14.27 -8.84
CA GLN A 79 10.71 13.07 -8.03
C GLN A 79 11.93 12.66 -7.21
N MET A 80 13.13 12.71 -7.81
CA MET A 80 14.38 12.41 -7.10
C MET A 80 14.61 13.38 -5.94
N ASN A 81 14.45 14.68 -6.17
CA ASN A 81 14.63 15.70 -5.12
C ASN A 81 13.67 15.48 -3.94
N ARG A 82 12.39 15.18 -4.21
CA ARG A 82 11.41 14.91 -3.15
C ARG A 82 11.73 13.65 -2.35
N ASN A 83 12.14 12.58 -3.02
CA ASN A 83 12.57 11.37 -2.32
C ASN A 83 13.76 11.69 -1.42
N ARG A 84 14.74 12.42 -1.94
CA ARG A 84 15.91 12.85 -1.18
C ARG A 84 15.54 13.68 0.04
N GLU A 85 14.64 14.66 -0.09
CA GLU A 85 14.14 15.47 1.04
C GLU A 85 13.52 14.61 2.14
N THR A 86 12.70 13.61 1.78
CA THR A 86 12.14 12.67 2.77
C THR A 86 13.22 11.83 3.44
N LEU A 87 14.20 11.35 2.68
CA LEU A 87 15.30 10.57 3.24
C LEU A 87 16.15 11.42 4.20
N GLU A 88 16.41 12.69 3.89
CA GLU A 88 17.13 13.62 4.76
C GLU A 88 16.41 13.88 6.09
N VAL A 89 15.08 13.95 6.05
CA VAL A 89 14.29 14.04 7.28
C VAL A 89 14.48 12.78 8.12
N LEU A 90 14.39 11.58 7.52
CA LEU A 90 14.59 10.32 8.26
C LEU A 90 16.02 10.18 8.79
N GLU A 91 17.02 10.52 7.98
CA GLU A 91 18.44 10.48 8.36
C GLU A 91 18.71 11.38 9.59
N ARG A 92 18.17 12.61 9.58
CA ARG A 92 18.28 13.54 10.72
C ARG A 92 17.51 13.06 11.94
N GLU A 93 16.25 12.64 11.76
CA GLU A 93 15.38 12.23 12.86
C GLU A 93 15.94 11.04 13.64
N PHE A 94 16.53 10.08 12.94
CA PHE A 94 17.12 8.89 13.54
C PHE A 94 18.64 9.00 13.76
N ASN A 95 19.22 10.18 13.52
CA ASN A 95 20.65 10.49 13.69
C ASN A 95 21.56 9.44 13.03
N LEU A 96 21.32 9.17 11.75
CA LEU A 96 22.09 8.19 10.98
C LEU A 96 23.48 8.74 10.62
N ASP A 97 24.49 7.87 10.69
CA ASP A 97 25.86 8.15 10.29
C ASP A 97 26.14 7.82 8.81
N PHE A 98 25.10 7.50 8.05
CA PHE A 98 25.16 7.13 6.64
C PHE A 98 23.96 7.71 5.87
N ARG A 99 24.10 7.84 4.55
CA ARG A 99 22.96 8.16 3.68
C ARG A 99 22.19 6.89 3.39
N ILE A 100 20.87 6.92 3.54
CA ILE A 100 20.02 5.74 3.36
C ILE A 100 20.23 5.12 1.97
N GLU A 101 20.38 5.96 0.94
CA GLU A 101 20.61 5.58 -0.46
C GLU A 101 21.84 4.68 -0.64
N GLU A 102 22.88 4.84 0.19
CA GLU A 102 24.10 4.03 0.12
C GLU A 102 23.88 2.57 0.57
N LYS A 103 22.81 2.31 1.32
CA LYS A 103 22.47 0.97 1.85
C LYS A 103 21.26 0.33 1.16
N VAL A 104 20.67 1.02 0.19
CA VAL A 104 19.54 0.51 -0.58
C VAL A 104 20.00 -0.65 -1.45
N VAL A 105 19.35 -1.80 -1.28
CA VAL A 105 19.50 -2.95 -2.19
C VAL A 105 18.12 -3.32 -2.74
N PRO A 106 17.97 -3.45 -4.08
CA PRO A 106 16.69 -3.85 -4.68
C PRO A 106 16.11 -5.11 -4.05
N GLY A 107 14.81 -5.08 -3.77
CA GLY A 107 14.10 -6.20 -3.13
C GLY A 107 14.34 -6.37 -1.62
N SER A 108 15.07 -5.45 -0.98
CA SER A 108 15.32 -5.47 0.46
C SER A 108 14.88 -4.17 1.15
N GLY A 109 14.71 -4.24 2.47
CA GLY A 109 14.49 -3.07 3.32
C GLY A 109 15.77 -2.62 4.01
N VAL A 110 15.90 -1.32 4.25
CA VAL A 110 16.99 -0.72 5.04
C VAL A 110 16.53 -0.58 6.48
N LYS A 111 17.25 -1.18 7.42
CA LYS A 111 17.01 -0.94 8.85
C LYS A 111 17.55 0.45 9.23
N ILE A 112 16.67 1.33 9.70
CA ILE A 112 16.99 2.70 10.11
C ILE A 112 17.34 2.75 11.60
N ALA A 113 16.53 2.10 12.43
CA ALA A 113 16.70 2.07 13.88
C ALA A 113 16.16 0.75 14.46
N PRO A 114 16.31 0.46 15.76
CA PRO A 114 15.62 -0.66 16.39
C PRO A 114 14.11 -0.58 16.11
N ASN A 115 13.54 -1.65 15.55
CA ASN A 115 12.15 -1.73 15.12
C ASN A 115 11.70 -0.74 14.02
N VAL A 116 12.60 0.00 13.37
CA VAL A 116 12.26 0.95 12.29
C VAL A 116 12.99 0.57 11.00
N TYR A 117 12.21 0.40 9.94
CA TYR A 117 12.69 -0.04 8.63
C TYR A 117 12.14 0.87 7.53
N LEU A 118 12.96 1.13 6.51
CA LEU A 118 12.52 1.69 5.24
C LEU A 118 12.43 0.54 4.24
N ASN A 119 11.25 0.37 3.65
CA ASN A 119 11.00 -0.59 2.60
C ASN A 119 10.72 0.13 1.29
N GLN A 120 11.25 -0.46 0.22
CA GLN A 120 11.02 0.01 -1.13
C GLN A 120 9.96 -0.81 -1.81
N ASP A 121 9.21 -0.15 -2.68
CA ASP A 121 8.35 -0.83 -3.62
C ASP A 121 8.43 -0.12 -4.98
N HIS A 122 7.97 -0.80 -6.01
CA HIS A 122 7.87 -0.23 -7.33
C HIS A 122 6.47 0.32 -7.56
N GLU A 123 6.44 1.50 -8.17
CA GLU A 123 5.19 2.05 -8.68
C GLU A 123 4.56 1.15 -9.72
N PHE A 124 3.24 0.98 -9.61
CA PHE A 124 2.43 0.29 -10.60
C PHE A 124 1.24 1.17 -10.98
N GLN A 125 0.78 1.00 -12.21
CA GLN A 125 -0.41 1.70 -12.70
C GLN A 125 -1.65 1.12 -12.03
N TRP A 126 -2.44 2.01 -11.41
CA TRP A 126 -3.74 1.64 -10.86
C TRP A 126 -4.68 1.21 -11.99
N PRO A 127 -5.57 0.24 -11.75
CA PRO A 127 -6.50 -0.18 -12.77
C PRO A 127 -7.48 0.95 -13.11
N SER A 128 -7.73 1.14 -14.40
CA SER A 128 -8.76 2.04 -14.92
C SER A 128 -9.41 1.39 -16.13
N LEU A 129 -10.71 1.61 -16.32
CA LEU A 129 -11.40 1.17 -17.54
C LEU A 129 -10.92 1.91 -18.79
N ASP A 130 -10.34 3.10 -18.63
CA ASP A 130 -9.77 3.89 -19.72
C ASP A 130 -8.30 3.53 -20.03
N ALA A 131 -7.67 2.70 -19.19
CA ALA A 131 -6.30 2.26 -19.42
C ALA A 131 -6.24 1.24 -20.58
N PRO A 132 -5.13 1.19 -21.33
CA PRO A 132 -4.95 0.18 -22.36
C PRO A 132 -4.97 -1.23 -21.76
N GLU A 133 -5.61 -2.15 -22.48
CA GLU A 133 -5.60 -3.56 -22.13
C GLU A 133 -4.31 -4.22 -22.65
N ASP A 134 -3.73 -5.14 -21.88
CA ASP A 134 -2.64 -6.00 -22.33
C ASP A 134 -3.17 -7.37 -22.81
N ASP A 135 -2.32 -8.40 -22.83
CA ASP A 135 -2.73 -9.75 -23.26
C ASP A 135 -3.63 -10.49 -22.23
N GLY A 136 -3.92 -9.85 -21.09
CA GLY A 136 -4.74 -10.40 -20.02
C GLY A 136 -4.10 -11.58 -19.28
N LYS A 137 -2.79 -11.84 -19.48
CA LYS A 137 -2.08 -12.98 -18.89
C LYS A 137 -1.34 -12.61 -17.62
N GLY A 138 -1.56 -13.36 -16.55
CA GLY A 138 -0.82 -13.24 -15.31
C GLY A 138 -1.58 -13.70 -14.08
N PHE A 139 -0.90 -13.62 -12.93
CA PHE A 139 -1.44 -14.08 -11.65
C PHE A 139 -1.87 -12.92 -10.74
N CYS A 140 -2.89 -13.14 -9.90
CA CYS A 140 -3.30 -12.19 -8.87
C CYS A 140 -3.85 -12.95 -7.64
N HIS A 141 -3.67 -12.36 -6.46
CA HIS A 141 -4.15 -12.92 -5.18
C HIS A 141 -5.59 -12.57 -4.83
N ALA A 142 -6.28 -11.81 -5.68
CA ALA A 142 -7.69 -11.43 -5.50
C ALA A 142 -8.55 -12.67 -5.18
N LEU A 143 -9.36 -12.56 -4.11
CA LEU A 143 -10.22 -13.60 -3.53
C LEU A 143 -9.52 -14.87 -3.00
N ARG A 144 -8.20 -15.04 -3.20
CA ARG A 144 -7.42 -16.15 -2.61
C ARG A 144 -6.93 -15.84 -1.20
N GLY A 145 -6.54 -14.60 -0.97
CA GLY A 145 -6.07 -14.13 0.35
C GLY A 145 -6.58 -12.75 0.73
N GLN A 146 -7.40 -12.13 -0.12
CA GLN A 146 -7.93 -10.79 0.08
C GLN A 146 -9.29 -10.61 -0.60
N ALA A 147 -10.12 -9.77 0.00
CA ALA A 147 -11.31 -9.17 -0.58
C ALA A 147 -11.46 -7.76 0.03
N ALA A 148 -12.27 -6.90 -0.57
CA ALA A 148 -12.62 -5.62 0.04
C ALA A 148 -14.14 -5.45 0.11
N VAL A 149 -14.58 -4.70 1.11
CA VAL A 149 -15.97 -4.29 1.29
C VAL A 149 -15.98 -2.77 1.25
N LEU A 150 -16.71 -2.21 0.29
CA LEU A 150 -16.87 -0.77 0.13
C LEU A 150 -17.80 -0.20 1.20
N VAL A 151 -17.86 1.13 1.29
CA VAL A 151 -18.61 1.83 2.35
C VAL A 151 -20.11 1.55 2.31
N ASP A 152 -20.65 1.22 1.15
CA ASP A 152 -22.05 0.85 0.91
C ASP A 152 -22.35 -0.64 1.15
N GLY A 153 -21.35 -1.43 1.57
CA GLY A 153 -21.45 -2.88 1.77
C GLY A 153 -21.15 -3.73 0.54
N THR A 154 -20.84 -3.12 -0.61
CA THR A 154 -20.49 -3.85 -1.84
C THR A 154 -19.17 -4.61 -1.65
N VAL A 155 -19.17 -5.91 -1.95
CA VAL A 155 -17.98 -6.76 -1.91
C VAL A 155 -17.31 -6.77 -3.29
N VAL A 156 -16.01 -6.50 -3.29
CA VAL A 156 -15.16 -6.44 -4.49
C VAL A 156 -13.93 -7.35 -4.30
N PRO A 157 -13.29 -7.81 -5.38
CA PRO A 157 -12.20 -8.77 -5.29
C PRO A 157 -10.90 -8.23 -4.67
N CYS A 158 -10.68 -6.92 -4.70
CA CYS A 158 -9.53 -6.27 -4.08
C CYS A 158 -9.77 -4.78 -3.85
N CYS A 159 -8.95 -4.15 -3.00
CA CYS A 159 -9.06 -2.72 -2.69
C CYS A 159 -8.74 -1.77 -3.85
N LEU A 160 -8.19 -2.26 -4.96
CA LEU A 160 -7.94 -1.45 -6.15
C LEU A 160 -9.22 -1.23 -6.99
N ASP A 161 -10.29 -1.97 -6.71
CA ASP A 161 -11.62 -1.77 -7.31
C ASP A 161 -12.46 -0.81 -6.45
N GLY A 162 -11.98 0.42 -6.30
CA GLY A 162 -12.60 1.42 -5.43
C GLY A 162 -13.98 1.89 -5.90
N GLU A 163 -14.21 1.84 -7.21
CA GLU A 163 -15.47 2.23 -7.86
C GLU A 163 -16.50 1.08 -7.92
N GLY A 164 -16.15 -0.11 -7.41
CA GLY A 164 -17.08 -1.24 -7.36
C GLY A 164 -17.45 -1.84 -8.72
N VAL A 165 -16.54 -1.77 -9.71
CA VAL A 165 -16.75 -2.28 -11.08
C VAL A 165 -17.00 -3.79 -11.04
N ILE A 166 -16.24 -4.53 -10.23
CA ILE A 166 -16.38 -5.97 -10.04
C ILE A 166 -17.23 -6.20 -8.78
N ASN A 167 -18.49 -5.78 -8.84
CA ASN A 167 -19.48 -6.04 -7.79
C ASN A 167 -19.79 -7.55 -7.70
N LEU A 168 -19.41 -8.18 -6.58
CA LEU A 168 -19.65 -9.59 -6.29
C LEU A 168 -20.96 -9.82 -5.51
N GLY A 169 -21.52 -8.77 -4.92
CA GLY A 169 -22.70 -8.79 -4.05
C GLY A 169 -22.58 -7.77 -2.92
N ASN A 170 -23.62 -7.65 -2.08
CA ASN A 170 -23.63 -6.72 -0.96
C ASN A 170 -23.89 -7.45 0.37
N VAL A 171 -23.07 -7.17 1.39
CA VAL A 171 -23.16 -7.84 2.72
C VAL A 171 -24.44 -7.50 3.50
N HIS A 172 -25.18 -6.47 3.08
CA HIS A 172 -26.50 -6.16 3.64
C HIS A 172 -27.60 -7.08 3.10
N GLU A 173 -27.37 -7.75 1.97
CA GLU A 173 -28.35 -8.61 1.30
C GLU A 173 -28.03 -10.09 1.49
N LYS A 174 -26.74 -10.45 1.45
CA LYS A 174 -26.25 -11.83 1.49
C LYS A 174 -25.13 -12.00 2.49
N SER A 175 -24.96 -13.22 3.00
CA SER A 175 -23.80 -13.53 3.84
C SER A 175 -22.51 -13.35 3.04
N PHE A 176 -21.44 -12.89 3.69
CA PHE A 176 -20.14 -12.73 3.03
C PHE A 176 -19.65 -14.04 2.39
N SER A 177 -19.86 -15.18 3.06
CA SER A 177 -19.54 -16.51 2.54
C SER A 177 -20.24 -16.81 1.22
N GLU A 178 -21.55 -16.55 1.14
CA GLU A 178 -22.31 -16.75 -0.10
C GLU A 178 -21.77 -15.88 -1.24
N ILE A 179 -21.37 -14.64 -0.94
CA ILE A 179 -20.84 -13.70 -1.94
C ILE A 179 -19.51 -14.19 -2.52
N ILE A 180 -18.56 -14.57 -1.65
CA ILE A 180 -17.23 -15.01 -2.10
C ILE A 180 -17.22 -16.43 -2.70
N GLU A 181 -18.23 -17.25 -2.37
CA GLU A 181 -18.47 -18.56 -2.97
C GLU A 181 -19.34 -18.48 -4.23
N GLY A 182 -19.75 -17.28 -4.65
CA GLY A 182 -20.53 -17.06 -5.86
C GLY A 182 -19.79 -17.42 -7.15
N GLU A 183 -20.54 -17.58 -8.24
CA GLU A 183 -19.99 -17.98 -9.54
C GLU A 183 -18.95 -16.97 -10.08
N ARG A 184 -19.26 -15.68 -10.05
CA ARG A 184 -18.34 -14.61 -10.51
C ARG A 184 -17.04 -14.59 -9.71
N ALA A 185 -17.13 -14.73 -8.39
CA ALA A 185 -15.98 -14.80 -7.48
C ALA A 185 -15.09 -16.01 -7.78
N ASN A 186 -15.69 -17.20 -7.94
CA ASN A 186 -14.97 -18.41 -8.31
C ASN A 186 -14.33 -18.32 -9.70
N ASN A 187 -15.02 -17.76 -10.69
CA ASN A 187 -14.47 -17.56 -12.04
C ASN A 187 -13.22 -16.69 -12.02
N LEU A 188 -13.18 -15.66 -11.16
CA LEU A 188 -12.00 -14.82 -10.96
C LEU A 188 -10.83 -15.63 -10.36
N VAL A 189 -11.10 -16.43 -9.32
CA VAL A 189 -10.07 -17.31 -8.73
C VAL A 189 -9.56 -18.33 -9.74
N TYR A 190 -10.44 -18.99 -10.49
CA TYR A 190 -10.07 -19.97 -11.51
C TYR A 190 -9.33 -19.35 -12.68
N GLY A 191 -9.75 -18.17 -13.15
CA GLY A 191 -9.04 -17.39 -14.17
C GLY A 191 -7.59 -17.16 -13.77
N PHE A 192 -7.35 -16.55 -12.61
CA PHE A 192 -5.98 -16.31 -12.14
C PHE A 192 -5.20 -17.60 -11.88
N SER A 193 -5.87 -18.71 -11.54
CA SER A 193 -5.22 -20.03 -11.45
C SER A 193 -4.65 -20.52 -12.77
N LYS A 194 -5.27 -20.13 -13.89
CA LYS A 194 -4.85 -20.42 -15.25
C LYS A 194 -4.01 -19.28 -15.86
N ARG A 195 -3.62 -18.29 -15.04
CA ARG A 195 -2.94 -17.06 -15.45
C ARG A 195 -3.76 -16.21 -16.44
N GLU A 196 -5.07 -16.11 -16.21
CA GLU A 196 -6.01 -15.35 -17.06
C GLU A 196 -6.83 -14.36 -16.24
N ALA A 197 -6.74 -13.07 -16.60
CA ALA A 197 -7.58 -12.03 -16.04
C ALA A 197 -8.95 -11.99 -16.74
N VAL A 198 -9.97 -12.54 -16.08
CA VAL A 198 -11.33 -12.67 -16.65
C VAL A 198 -12.16 -11.39 -16.57
N GLU A 199 -11.87 -10.51 -15.60
CA GLU A 199 -12.53 -9.20 -15.45
C GLU A 199 -11.76 -8.11 -16.20
N GLU A 200 -12.48 -7.19 -16.85
CA GLU A 200 -11.89 -6.11 -17.66
C GLU A 200 -10.93 -5.24 -16.84
N LEU A 201 -11.38 -4.80 -15.66
CA LEU A 201 -10.56 -3.99 -14.76
C LEU A 201 -9.24 -4.71 -14.38
N CYS A 202 -9.28 -6.04 -14.27
CA CYS A 202 -8.10 -6.85 -13.96
C CYS A 202 -7.14 -6.99 -15.15
N ARG A 203 -7.64 -7.01 -16.40
CA ARG A 203 -6.78 -7.01 -17.60
C ARG A 203 -5.99 -5.71 -17.71
N LYS A 204 -6.61 -4.60 -17.28
CA LYS A 204 -6.04 -3.24 -17.26
C LYS A 204 -5.30 -2.89 -15.95
N CYS A 205 -5.00 -3.87 -15.10
CA CYS A 205 -4.41 -3.65 -13.77
C CYS A 205 -2.90 -3.86 -13.75
N GLY A 206 -2.13 -2.79 -13.48
CA GLY A 206 -0.67 -2.88 -13.35
C GLY A 206 -0.19 -3.71 -12.15
N TYR A 207 -1.00 -3.83 -11.09
CA TYR A 207 -0.62 -4.64 -9.91
C TYR A 207 -0.44 -6.13 -10.26
N ARG A 208 -1.27 -6.66 -11.15
CA ARG A 208 -1.22 -8.06 -11.60
C ARG A 208 0.12 -8.39 -12.27
N GLN A 209 0.71 -7.44 -12.98
CA GLN A 209 1.96 -7.63 -13.72
C GLN A 209 3.16 -7.92 -12.81
N ARG A 210 3.04 -7.68 -11.50
CA ARG A 210 4.09 -7.97 -10.50
C ARG A 210 4.37 -9.46 -10.28
N PHE A 211 3.45 -10.34 -10.67
CA PHE A 211 3.54 -11.78 -10.39
C PHE A 211 3.93 -12.62 -11.63
N GLY A 212 4.39 -11.94 -12.69
CA GLY A 212 4.72 -12.53 -13.99
C GLY A 212 3.49 -12.81 -14.85
N ALA A 213 3.74 -12.92 -16.16
CA ALA A 213 2.78 -13.44 -17.15
C ALA A 213 2.61 -14.95 -16.98
#